data_AF-A0A1M5SP90-F1
#
_entry.id   AF-A0A1M5SP90-F1
#
_cell.length_a   1.000
_cell.length_b   1.000
_cell.length_c   1.000
_cell.angle_alpha   90.00
_cell.angle_beta   90.00
_cell.angle_gamma   90.00
#
_symmetry.space_group_name_H-M   'P 1'
#
loop_
_entity.id
_entity.type
_entity.pdbx_description
1 polymer ?
#
loop_
_entity_poly.entity_id
_entity_poly.type
_entity_poly.pdbx_seq_one_letter_code
_entity_poly.pdbx_strand_id
1 'polypeptide(L)'
;MFVDIIDSNIGWFHFVTSILAMLSGVIVILNVKGTKFHKRIGYIYVLSMLSLNISSFFIVNFNGFSLFHFFAIISLITVLAGIIPTILRINNWFPYHFYFMSWSVVGLYCAFWAEVGTRFVSNMKEFWWMVALATGVTAFIGSRIINKQAKKLNLKK
;
A
#
# COMPACT_ATOMS: atom_id res chain seq x y z
N MET A 1 -10.06 -20.16 -23.46
CA MET A 1 -9.55 -18.79 -23.54
C MET A 1 -9.05 -18.43 -22.15
N PHE A 2 -7.81 -18.79 -21.83
CA PHE A 2 -7.16 -18.22 -20.66
C PHE A 2 -6.88 -16.78 -21.05
N VAL A 3 -7.69 -15.87 -20.50
CA VAL A 3 -7.48 -14.43 -20.62
C VAL A 3 -6.06 -14.18 -20.12
N ASP A 4 -5.25 -13.49 -20.91
CA ASP A 4 -3.95 -13.01 -20.46
C ASP A 4 -4.24 -12.09 -19.25
N ILE A 5 -3.99 -12.60 -18.04
CA ILE A 5 -4.24 -11.89 -16.79
C ILE A 5 -3.38 -10.61 -16.73
N ILE A 6 -2.32 -10.56 -17.54
CA ILE A 6 -1.35 -9.47 -17.60
C ILE A 6 -0.93 -9.26 -19.07
N ASP A 7 -1.39 -8.16 -19.67
CA ASP A 7 -1.23 -7.93 -21.11
C ASP A 7 0.04 -7.14 -21.50
N SER A 8 0.94 -6.85 -20.54
CA SER A 8 2.14 -6.05 -20.82
C SER A 8 3.30 -6.30 -19.85
N ASN A 9 4.53 -6.02 -20.31
CA ASN A 9 5.74 -6.09 -19.48
C ASN A 9 5.64 -5.19 -18.25
N ILE A 10 5.04 -4.00 -18.39
CA ILE A 10 4.86 -3.06 -17.28
C ILE A 10 3.80 -3.57 -16.29
N GLY A 11 2.71 -4.16 -16.78
CA GLY A 11 1.70 -4.81 -15.96
C GLY A 11 2.28 -5.99 -15.17
N TRP A 12 3.17 -6.77 -15.80
CA TRP A 12 3.83 -7.90 -15.15
C TRP A 12 4.79 -7.45 -14.06
N PHE A 13 5.59 -6.43 -14.35
CA PHE A 13 6.46 -5.80 -13.36
C PHE A 13 5.66 -5.22 -12.18
N HIS A 14 4.57 -4.50 -12.46
CA HIS A 14 3.67 -3.97 -11.43
C HIS A 14 3.08 -5.09 -10.56
N PHE A 15 2.62 -6.18 -11.18
CA PHE A 15 2.06 -7.33 -10.48
C PHE A 15 3.10 -8.02 -9.57
N VAL A 16 4.29 -8.32 -10.07
CA VAL A 16 5.33 -8.95 -9.26
C VAL A 16 5.74 -8.05 -8.08
N THR A 17 5.91 -6.76 -8.33
CA THR A 17 6.28 -5.80 -7.28
C THR A 17 5.15 -5.59 -6.26
N SER A 18 3.88 -5.68 -6.67
CA SER A 18 2.75 -5.62 -5.75
C SER A 18 2.66 -6.86 -4.84
N ILE A 19 2.89 -8.06 -5.37
CA ILE A 19 2.97 -9.28 -4.55
C ILE A 19 4.11 -9.19 -3.53
N LEU A 20 5.29 -8.74 -3.95
CA LEU A 20 6.42 -8.54 -3.03
C LEU A 20 6.09 -7.51 -1.94
N ALA A 21 5.44 -6.39 -2.29
CA ALA A 21 5.01 -5.39 -1.33
C ALA A 21 3.97 -5.94 -0.34
N MET A 22 3.00 -6.72 -0.81
CA MET A 22 1.97 -7.31 0.06
C MET A 22 2.59 -8.28 1.07
N LEU A 23 3.41 -9.22 0.59
CA LEU A 23 4.06 -10.21 1.46
C LEU A 23 4.99 -9.55 2.48
N SER A 24 5.88 -8.67 2.02
CA SER A 24 6.79 -7.96 2.90
C SER A 24 6.08 -7.02 3.87
N GLY A 25 4.98 -6.36 3.45
CA GLY A 25 4.16 -5.49 4.30
C GLY A 25 3.53 -6.23 5.47
N VAL A 26 2.94 -7.41 5.23
CA VAL A 26 2.43 -8.27 6.30
C VAL A 26 3.53 -8.73 7.24
N ILE A 27 4.67 -9.16 6.70
CA ILE A 27 5.81 -9.59 7.52
C ILE A 27 6.28 -8.42 8.40
N VAL A 28 6.38 -7.20 7.87
CA VAL A 28 6.78 -6.00 8.64
C VAL A 28 5.80 -5.71 9.78
N ILE A 29 4.50 -5.78 9.53
CA ILE A 29 3.46 -5.50 10.54
C ILE A 29 3.45 -6.56 11.65
N LEU A 30 3.59 -7.84 11.31
CA LEU A 30 3.48 -8.93 12.29
C LEU A 30 4.74 -9.12 13.13
N ASN A 31 5.90 -8.67 12.66
CA ASN A 31 7.17 -8.88 13.36
C ASN A 31 7.49 -7.81 14.40
N VAL A 32 8.49 -8.10 15.26
CA VAL A 32 9.00 -7.16 16.26
C VAL A 32 9.70 -5.99 15.56
N LYS A 33 9.24 -4.78 15.88
CA LYS A 33 9.64 -3.52 15.23
C LYS A 33 11.03 -3.11 15.70
N GLY A 34 11.80 -2.44 14.83
CA GLY A 34 13.15 -1.96 15.15
C GLY A 34 14.28 -3.00 15.10
N THR A 35 13.96 -4.29 14.97
CA THR A 35 14.95 -5.36 14.81
C THR A 35 15.70 -5.28 13.47
N LYS A 36 16.87 -5.95 13.35
CA LYS A 36 17.58 -6.08 12.05
C LYS A 36 16.67 -6.71 10.99
N PHE A 37 15.86 -7.70 11.38
CA PHE A 37 14.91 -8.35 10.49
C PHE A 37 13.84 -7.37 9.99
N HIS A 38 13.19 -6.63 10.90
CA HIS A 38 12.21 -5.60 10.54
C HIS A 38 12.78 -4.56 9.57
N LYS A 39 14.03 -4.11 9.78
CA LYS A 39 14.68 -3.16 8.87
C LYS A 39 14.91 -3.75 7.48
N ARG A 40 15.43 -4.98 7.39
CA ARG A 40 15.69 -5.65 6.11
C ARG A 40 14.41 -5.85 5.30
N ILE A 41 13.37 -6.41 5.92
CA ILE A 41 12.07 -6.61 5.24
C ILE A 41 11.40 -5.25 4.95
N GLY A 42 11.57 -4.26 5.84
CA GLY A 42 11.08 -2.89 5.63
C GLY A 42 11.68 -2.23 4.39
N TYR A 43 12.97 -2.44 4.10
CA TYR A 43 13.57 -1.95 2.86
C TYR A 43 13.06 -2.68 1.62
N ILE A 44 12.85 -4.01 1.70
CA ILE A 44 12.21 -4.76 0.61
C ILE A 44 10.82 -4.18 0.33
N TYR A 45 10.01 -3.99 1.37
CA TYR A 45 8.69 -3.37 1.28
C TYR A 45 8.73 -1.98 0.62
N VAL A 46 9.61 -1.10 1.09
CA VAL A 46 9.73 0.26 0.53
C VAL A 46 10.13 0.23 -0.93
N LEU A 47 11.14 -0.57 -1.31
CA LEU A 47 11.57 -0.68 -2.71
C LEU A 47 10.43 -1.21 -3.60
N SER A 48 9.74 -2.26 -3.16
CA SER A 48 8.58 -2.81 -3.88
C SER A 48 7.45 -1.77 -4.01
N MET A 49 7.14 -1.03 -2.95
CA MET A 49 6.15 0.05 -2.98
C MET A 49 6.51 1.19 -3.94
N LEU A 50 7.79 1.58 -3.99
CA LEU A 50 8.25 2.60 -4.95
C LEU A 50 8.10 2.09 -6.39
N SER A 51 8.53 0.85 -6.66
CA SER A 51 8.44 0.24 -7.98
C SER A 51 6.99 0.08 -8.46
N LEU A 52 6.07 -0.40 -7.60
CA LEU A 52 4.66 -0.58 -7.99
C LEU A 52 3.95 0.77 -8.17
N ASN A 53 4.23 1.77 -7.33
CA ASN A 53 3.62 3.10 -7.50
C ASN A 53 4.11 3.76 -8.80
N ILE A 54 5.42 3.72 -9.09
CA ILE A 54 5.96 4.30 -10.32
C ILE A 54 5.39 3.59 -11.56
N SER A 55 5.38 2.25 -11.57
CA SER A 55 4.86 1.48 -12.70
C SER A 55 3.37 1.71 -12.96
N SER A 56 2.57 1.98 -11.92
CA SER A 56 1.13 2.26 -12.08
C SER A 56 0.84 3.50 -12.93
N PHE A 57 1.74 4.49 -13.00
CA PHE A 57 1.57 5.68 -13.84
C PHE A 57 1.60 5.37 -15.34
N PHE A 58 2.11 4.20 -15.72
CA PHE A 58 2.20 3.74 -17.10
C PHE A 58 1.09 2.74 -17.46
N ILE A 59 0.20 2.41 -16.51
CA ILE A 59 -0.92 1.48 -16.71
C ILE A 59 -2.21 2.30 -16.89
N VAL A 60 -2.64 2.46 -18.14
CA VAL A 60 -3.74 3.34 -18.53
C VAL A 60 -4.94 2.53 -19.02
N ASN A 61 -5.89 2.24 -18.12
CA ASN A 61 -7.02 1.33 -18.39
C ASN A 61 -8.41 2.01 -18.42
N PHE A 62 -8.49 3.35 -18.29
CA PHE A 62 -9.75 4.10 -18.17
C PHE A 62 -9.81 5.33 -19.10
N ASN A 63 -9.42 5.17 -20.37
CA ASN A 63 -9.32 6.26 -21.36
C ASN A 63 -8.41 7.43 -20.93
N GLY A 64 -7.41 7.16 -20.09
CA GLY A 64 -6.45 8.15 -19.63
C GLY A 64 -6.14 8.06 -18.14
N PHE A 65 -5.64 9.18 -17.60
CA PHE A 65 -5.32 9.33 -16.19
C PHE A 65 -6.59 9.21 -15.35
N SER A 66 -6.55 8.29 -14.38
CA SER A 66 -7.74 7.85 -13.65
C SER A 66 -7.60 8.03 -12.14
N LEU A 67 -8.68 7.77 -11.40
CA LEU A 67 -8.67 7.80 -9.94
C LEU A 67 -7.59 6.88 -9.32
N PHE A 68 -7.24 5.78 -9.99
CA PHE A 68 -6.19 4.86 -9.54
C PHE A 68 -4.80 5.51 -9.57
N HIS A 69 -4.54 6.40 -10.53
CA HIS A 69 -3.28 7.16 -10.58
C HIS A 69 -3.21 8.18 -9.43
N PHE A 70 -4.34 8.81 -9.09
CA PHE A 70 -4.42 9.69 -7.91
C PHE A 70 -4.13 8.91 -6.62
N PHE A 71 -4.67 7.70 -6.47
CA PHE A 71 -4.34 6.84 -5.32
C PHE A 71 -2.88 6.40 -5.32
N ALA A 72 -2.25 6.16 -6.47
CA ALA A 72 -0.82 5.90 -6.56
C ALA A 72 0.03 7.10 -6.08
N ILE A 73 -0.38 8.34 -6.37
CA ILE A 73 0.26 9.56 -5.83
C ILE A 73 0.15 9.59 -4.31
N ILE A 74 -1.05 9.38 -3.75
CA ILE A 74 -1.26 9.35 -2.30
C ILE A 74 -0.40 8.26 -1.64
N SER A 75 -0.40 7.07 -2.23
CA SER A 75 0.41 5.94 -1.77
C SER A 75 1.91 6.28 -1.78
N LEU A 76 2.41 6.88 -2.86
CA LEU A 76 3.80 7.29 -2.99
C LEU A 76 4.16 8.34 -1.94
N ILE A 77 3.35 9.40 -1.78
CA ILE A 77 3.56 10.43 -0.75
C ILE A 77 3.55 9.80 0.64
N THR A 78 2.65 8.86 0.92
CA THR A 78 2.56 8.18 2.21
C THR A 78 3.83 7.38 2.50
N VAL A 79 4.34 6.60 1.56
CA VAL A 79 5.60 5.84 1.75
C VAL A 79 6.77 6.80 1.97
N LEU A 80 6.88 7.85 1.17
CA LEU A 80 7.93 8.85 1.28
C LEU A 80 7.88 9.59 2.63
N ALA A 81 6.69 9.98 3.09
CA ALA A 81 6.48 10.62 4.39
C ALA A 81 6.84 9.71 5.58
N GLY A 82 6.75 8.39 5.41
CA GLY A 82 7.21 7.42 6.42
C GLY A 82 8.72 7.20 6.42
N ILE A 83 9.34 7.10 5.24
CA ILE A 83 10.73 6.68 5.12
C ILE A 83 11.74 7.83 5.11
N ILE A 84 11.43 8.97 4.48
CA ILE A 84 12.37 10.10 4.36
C ILE A 84 12.76 10.63 5.75
N PRO A 85 11.81 10.98 6.65
CA PRO A 85 12.13 11.36 8.03
C PRO A 85 13.00 10.35 8.77
N THR A 86 12.76 9.06 8.52
CA THR A 86 13.43 7.93 9.17
C THR A 86 14.89 7.82 8.75
N ILE A 87 15.17 7.93 7.44
CA ILE A 87 16.52 7.85 6.88
C ILE A 87 17.31 9.11 7.26
N LEU A 88 16.70 10.28 7.12
CA LEU A 88 17.33 11.56 7.46
C LEU A 88 17.47 11.78 8.97
N ARG A 89 16.86 10.92 9.80
CA ARG A 89 16.89 11.00 11.27
C ARG A 89 16.47 12.37 11.80
N ILE A 90 15.45 12.97 11.19
CA ILE A 90 14.93 14.26 11.65
C ILE A 90 14.40 14.15 13.09
N ASN A 91 14.32 15.28 13.79
CA ASN A 91 13.73 15.31 15.12
C ASN A 91 12.31 14.72 15.09
N ASN A 92 12.02 13.83 16.04
CA ASN A 92 10.73 13.17 16.15
C ASN A 92 10.32 12.35 14.89
N TRP A 93 11.29 11.74 14.17
CA TRP A 93 11.03 10.89 12.99
C TRP A 93 10.14 9.67 13.27
N PHE A 94 10.12 9.16 14.51
CA PHE A 94 9.46 7.90 14.85
C PHE A 94 7.93 7.92 14.66
N PRO A 95 7.19 8.95 15.13
CA PRO A 95 5.77 9.10 14.77
C PRO A 95 5.51 9.11 13.27
N TYR A 96 6.33 9.81 12.47
CA TYR A 96 6.18 9.83 11.01
C TYR A 96 6.33 8.43 10.44
N HIS A 97 7.40 7.73 10.82
CA HIS A 97 7.62 6.33 10.43
C HIS A 97 6.42 5.47 10.79
N PHE A 98 5.99 5.52 12.05
CA PHE A 98 4.91 4.68 12.56
C PHE A 98 3.60 4.91 11.80
N TYR A 99 3.12 6.16 11.71
CA TYR A 99 1.83 6.45 11.12
C TYR A 99 1.84 6.22 9.61
N PHE A 100 2.79 6.82 8.89
CA PHE A 100 2.80 6.76 7.44
C PHE A 100 3.15 5.36 6.93
N MET A 101 4.09 4.63 7.54
CA MET A 101 4.36 3.25 7.12
C MET A 101 3.18 2.33 7.42
N SER A 102 2.50 2.49 8.56
CA SER A 102 1.31 1.67 8.86
C SER A 102 0.17 1.95 7.89
N TRP A 103 -0.11 3.22 7.59
CA TRP A 103 -1.13 3.61 6.62
C TRP A 103 -0.76 3.24 5.18
N SER A 104 0.53 3.19 4.84
CA SER A 104 0.96 2.71 3.53
C SER A 104 0.55 1.26 3.29
N VAL A 105 0.67 0.40 4.30
CA VAL A 105 0.27 -1.01 4.18
C VAL A 105 -1.25 -1.12 4.11
N VAL A 106 -1.99 -0.37 4.93
CA VAL A 106 -3.46 -0.32 4.83
C VAL A 106 -3.90 0.11 3.43
N GLY A 107 -3.29 1.16 2.89
CA GLY A 107 -3.55 1.65 1.52
C GLY A 107 -3.23 0.61 0.44
N LEU A 108 -2.12 -0.14 0.59
CA LEU A 108 -1.77 -1.23 -0.31
C LEU A 108 -2.86 -2.32 -0.35
N TYR A 109 -3.38 -2.72 0.81
CA TYR A 109 -4.48 -3.69 0.87
C TYR A 109 -5.81 -3.13 0.35
N CYS A 110 -6.04 -1.82 0.48
CA CYS A 110 -7.17 -1.18 -0.19
C CYS A 110 -7.02 -1.20 -1.72
N ALA A 111 -5.82 -0.93 -2.25
CA ALA A 111 -5.53 -1.01 -3.67
C ALA A 111 -5.67 -2.45 -4.21
N PHE A 112 -5.30 -3.45 -3.42
CA PHE A 112 -5.55 -4.86 -3.75
C PHE A 112 -7.05 -5.14 -3.99
N TRP A 113 -7.96 -4.59 -3.18
CA TRP A 113 -9.40 -4.78 -3.41
C TRP A 113 -9.89 -4.12 -4.69
N ALA A 114 -9.31 -2.98 -5.08
CA ALA A 114 -9.57 -2.37 -6.37
C ALA A 114 -9.11 -3.28 -7.52
N GLU A 115 -7.92 -3.87 -7.42
CA GLU A 115 -7.37 -4.79 -8.42
C GLU A 115 -8.17 -6.10 -8.53
N VAL A 116 -8.66 -6.64 -7.40
CA VAL A 116 -9.60 -7.77 -7.43
C VAL A 116 -10.89 -7.35 -8.16
N GLY A 117 -11.37 -6.14 -7.91
CA GLY A 117 -12.58 -5.62 -8.56
C GLY A 117 -12.45 -5.51 -10.06
N THR A 118 -11.34 -4.99 -10.58
CA THR A 118 -11.11 -4.84 -12.02
C THR A 118 -11.04 -6.19 -12.74
N ARG A 119 -10.69 -7.27 -12.03
CA ARG A 119 -10.56 -8.62 -12.59
C ARG A 119 -11.82 -9.47 -12.50
N PHE A 120 -12.56 -9.37 -11.39
CA PHE A 120 -13.62 -10.32 -11.07
C PHE A 120 -15.02 -9.71 -11.07
N VAL A 121 -15.16 -8.38 -11.20
CA VAL A 121 -16.46 -7.71 -11.21
C VAL A 121 -16.71 -7.08 -12.57
N SER A 122 -17.69 -7.60 -13.30
CA SER A 122 -18.00 -7.17 -14.67
C SER A 122 -18.89 -5.90 -14.72
N ASN A 123 -19.58 -5.58 -13.62
CA ASN A 123 -20.50 -4.44 -13.57
C ASN A 123 -19.91 -3.28 -12.76
N MET A 124 -19.91 -2.08 -13.33
CA MET A 124 -19.33 -0.88 -12.70
C MET A 124 -20.01 -0.52 -11.35
N LYS A 125 -21.33 -0.70 -11.22
CA LYS A 125 -22.05 -0.44 -9.96
C LYS A 125 -21.59 -1.41 -8.86
N GLU A 126 -21.49 -2.69 -9.18
CA GLU A 126 -21.02 -3.72 -8.24
C GLU A 126 -19.55 -3.52 -7.89
N PHE A 127 -18.73 -3.12 -8.86
CA PHE A 127 -17.32 -2.81 -8.66
C PHE A 127 -17.14 -1.76 -7.55
N TRP A 128 -17.84 -0.63 -7.66
CA TRP A 128 -17.72 0.44 -6.67
C TRP A 128 -18.22 0.02 -5.29
N TRP A 129 -19.31 -0.75 -5.19
CA TRP A 129 -19.80 -1.25 -3.90
C TRP A 129 -18.84 -2.25 -3.26
N MET A 130 -18.31 -3.18 -4.04
CA MET A 130 -17.35 -4.17 -3.54
C MET A 130 -16.08 -3.48 -3.04
N VAL A 131 -15.51 -2.57 -3.84
CA VAL A 131 -14.32 -1.81 -3.46
C VAL A 131 -14.60 -0.95 -2.23
N ALA A 132 -15.71 -0.21 -2.18
CA ALA A 132 -16.04 0.64 -1.04
C ALA A 132 -16.19 -0.16 0.27
N LEU A 133 -16.88 -1.30 0.23
CA LEU A 133 -17.06 -2.15 1.41
C LEU A 133 -15.73 -2.77 1.85
N ALA A 134 -14.98 -3.40 0.95
CA ALA A 134 -13.75 -4.10 1.30
C ALA A 134 -12.64 -3.14 1.76
N THR A 135 -12.49 -1.99 1.09
CA THR A 135 -11.56 -0.93 1.51
C THR A 135 -12.01 -0.29 2.82
N GLY A 136 -13.31 -0.06 3.01
CA GLY A 136 -13.87 0.49 4.25
C GLY A 136 -13.58 -0.41 5.46
N VAL A 137 -13.81 -1.72 5.33
CA VAL A 137 -13.48 -2.71 6.37
C VAL A 137 -11.97 -2.74 6.64
N THR A 138 -11.15 -2.78 5.59
CA THR A 138 -9.68 -2.79 5.70
C THR A 138 -9.17 -1.55 6.43
N ALA A 139 -9.62 -0.37 6.02
CA ALA A 139 -9.26 0.91 6.63
C ALA A 139 -9.76 1.03 8.08
N PHE A 140 -10.98 0.54 8.37
CA PHE A 140 -11.52 0.53 9.72
C PHE A 140 -10.67 -0.33 10.65
N ILE A 141 -10.36 -1.58 10.27
CA ILE A 141 -9.51 -2.49 11.04
C ILE A 141 -8.12 -1.87 11.23
N GLY A 142 -7.51 -1.39 10.14
CA GLY A 142 -6.22 -0.72 10.16
C GLY A 142 -6.20 0.46 11.13
N SER A 143 -7.19 1.35 11.04
CA SER A 143 -7.36 2.49 11.94
C SER A 143 -7.43 2.07 13.41
N ARG A 144 -8.21 1.03 13.75
CA ARG A 144 -8.34 0.54 15.13
C ARG A 144 -7.01 0.00 15.66
N ILE A 145 -6.29 -0.78 14.86
CA ILE A 145 -4.98 -1.35 15.24
C ILE A 145 -3.94 -0.23 15.42
N ILE A 146 -3.82 0.66 14.43
CA ILE A 146 -2.86 1.78 14.45
C ILE A 146 -3.13 2.67 15.65
N ASN A 147 -4.37 3.08 15.89
CA ASN A 147 -4.71 3.93 17.03
C ASN A 147 -4.43 3.25 18.39
N LYS A 148 -4.69 1.94 18.50
CA LYS A 148 -4.38 1.17 19.72
C LYS A 148 -2.87 1.13 19.97
N GLN A 149 -2.07 0.91 18.93
CA GLN A 149 -0.60 0.87 19.05
C GLN A 149 0.00 2.26 19.29
N ALA A 150 -0.52 3.29 18.64
CA ALA A 150 -0.11 4.68 18.86
C ALA A 150 -0.27 5.09 20.33
N LYS A 151 -1.39 4.72 20.97
CA LYS A 151 -1.62 4.96 22.40
C LYS A 151 -0.59 4.24 23.26
N LYS A 152 -0.31 2.96 22.97
CA LYS A 152 0.70 2.18 23.71
C LYS A 152 2.11 2.77 23.62
N LEU A 153 2.41 3.41 22.49
CA LEU A 153 3.70 4.05 22.20
C LEU A 153 3.73 5.53 22.61
N ASN A 154 2.69 6.06 23.25
CA ASN A 154 2.55 7.48 23.61
C ASN A 154 2.74 8.44 22.42
N LEU A 155 2.34 8.03 21.21
CA LEU A 155 2.41 8.83 19.97
C LEU A 155 1.16 9.66 19.72
N LYS A 156 0.14 9.51 20.56
CA LYS A 156 -1.10 10.27 20.51
C LYS A 156 -1.13 11.16 21.75
N LYS A 157 -1.12 12.48 21.54
CA LYS A 157 -1.43 13.44 22.60
C LYS A 157 -2.91 13.33 22.96
#